data_AF-A0A536PIS5-F1
#
_entry.id   AF-A0A536PIS5-F1
#
_cell.length_a   1.000
_cell.length_b   1.000
_cell.length_c   1.000
_cell.angle_alpha   90.00
_cell.angle_beta   90.00
_cell.angle_gamma   90.00
#
_symmetry.space_group_name_H-M   'P 1'
#
loop_
_entity.id
_entity.type
_entity.pdbx_description
1 polymer ?
#
loop_
_entity_poly.entity_id
_entity_poly.type
_entity_poly.pdbx_seq_one_letter_code
_entity_poly.pdbx_strand_id
1 'polypeptide(L)'
;MRGRGGIRMIRLGAPFIVAIAALAPLGVVAADVRQGPQVGVGAGDSIQDDLYAFAGTIDVAGTINGSLVAAGGTITISGPVHRDVMVSGGNITITGRVDGSIRAAGGTVTISGPVGEDVVVVGGTVSIGPSATIGRDLLLGTGTTTVDAPVKRNVLASAGDLTLRNSVGGNVTARVNHLRLESKASIAGNLDYTSDNQVATAAGARVDGTTTRHTPTDRGASGAANGFLSWLRALIGIFILGLLLVLLFPGFSRRVLSRLEASPWASLGIGAAVLIGVPIAAIIVFIAGIFVGGWWLALLLVVAYILALALGYVVSGYLIGRFGFDRLGWRGLHPALELLGGLVVLSILTLIPILGGLVGLAACLFGLGALTLALLQARSATRPA
;
A
#
# COMPACT_ATOMS: atom_id res chain seq x y z
N MET A 1 -58.17 -45.19 -50.97
CA MET A 1 -58.06 -43.72 -51.02
C MET A 1 -58.39 -43.15 -49.64
N ARG A 2 -57.51 -42.29 -49.08
CA ARG A 2 -57.68 -41.36 -47.92
C ARG A 2 -58.24 -41.99 -46.63
N GLY A 3 -57.60 -41.98 -45.46
CA GLY A 3 -56.65 -41.03 -44.89
C GLY A 3 -57.14 -40.71 -43.47
N ARG A 4 -56.29 -40.91 -42.44
CA ARG A 4 -56.26 -40.25 -41.10
C ARG A 4 -55.53 -41.16 -40.10
N GLY A 5 -54.22 -41.01 -40.02
CA GLY A 5 -53.41 -41.46 -38.88
C GLY A 5 -53.12 -40.27 -37.97
N GLY A 6 -53.86 -40.14 -36.88
CA GLY A 6 -53.52 -39.22 -35.80
C GLY A 6 -52.51 -39.89 -34.88
N ILE A 7 -51.29 -39.34 -34.79
CA ILE A 7 -50.31 -39.77 -33.78
C ILE A 7 -50.35 -38.78 -32.61
N ARG A 8 -50.73 -39.33 -31.46
CA ARG A 8 -50.73 -38.65 -30.16
C ARG A 8 -49.29 -38.38 -29.72
N MET A 9 -49.09 -37.15 -29.27
CA MET A 9 -47.88 -36.61 -28.66
C MET A 9 -47.60 -37.31 -27.32
N ILE A 10 -46.50 -38.07 -27.20
CA ILE A 10 -45.96 -38.50 -25.91
C ILE A 10 -44.85 -37.50 -25.54
N ARG A 11 -45.14 -36.65 -24.56
CA ARG A 11 -44.18 -35.74 -23.93
C ARG A 11 -43.25 -36.57 -23.03
N LEU A 12 -42.03 -36.84 -23.49
CA LEU A 12 -40.93 -37.24 -22.62
C LEU A 12 -40.16 -35.97 -22.19
N GLY A 13 -39.85 -35.88 -20.89
CA GLY A 13 -38.75 -35.04 -20.41
C GLY A 13 -39.10 -34.06 -19.29
N ALA A 14 -39.50 -34.56 -18.12
CA ALA A 14 -39.50 -33.76 -16.89
C ALA A 14 -39.47 -34.60 -15.59
N PRO A 15 -38.46 -35.46 -15.35
CA PRO A 15 -38.14 -35.71 -13.94
C PRO A 15 -36.65 -35.63 -13.56
N PHE A 16 -35.73 -35.27 -14.46
CA PHE A 16 -34.28 -35.25 -14.11
C PHE A 16 -33.74 -33.89 -13.64
N ILE A 17 -34.45 -32.79 -13.89
CA ILE A 17 -33.95 -31.43 -13.59
C ILE A 17 -34.27 -30.99 -12.15
N VAL A 18 -35.20 -31.66 -11.46
CA VAL A 18 -35.60 -31.28 -10.08
C VAL A 18 -34.65 -31.85 -9.01
N ALA A 19 -33.87 -32.90 -9.31
CA ALA A 19 -32.97 -33.51 -8.34
C ALA A 19 -31.64 -32.75 -8.12
N ILE A 20 -31.25 -31.86 -9.05
CA ILE A 20 -29.98 -31.10 -8.94
C ILE A 20 -30.17 -29.77 -8.19
N ALA A 21 -31.40 -29.26 -8.07
CA ALA A 21 -31.71 -28.05 -7.30
C ALA A 21 -31.71 -28.28 -5.78
N ALA A 22 -31.59 -29.53 -5.30
CA ALA A 22 -31.45 -29.86 -3.88
C ALA A 22 -29.99 -29.86 -3.37
N LEU A 23 -29.01 -29.65 -4.27
CA LEU A 23 -27.62 -29.35 -3.92
C LEU A 23 -27.33 -27.87 -4.16
N ALA A 24 -28.13 -26.99 -3.55
CA ALA A 24 -27.66 -25.63 -3.34
C ALA A 24 -26.46 -25.72 -2.37
N PRO A 25 -25.25 -25.26 -2.73
CA PRO A 25 -24.23 -25.08 -1.72
C PRO A 25 -24.78 -24.08 -0.71
N LEU A 26 -25.06 -24.58 0.50
CA LEU A 26 -25.26 -23.77 1.70
C LEU A 26 -24.11 -22.77 1.72
N GLY A 27 -24.41 -21.47 1.88
CA GLY A 27 -23.41 -20.42 1.89
C GLY A 27 -22.32 -20.73 2.91
N VAL A 28 -21.21 -21.28 2.43
CA VAL A 28 -19.97 -21.38 3.19
C VAL A 28 -19.41 -19.97 3.19
N VAL A 29 -19.78 -19.19 4.21
CA VAL A 29 -19.02 -17.99 4.54
C VAL A 29 -17.70 -18.51 5.09
N ALA A 30 -16.69 -18.58 4.22
CA ALA A 30 -15.37 -19.17 4.51
C ALA A 30 -14.49 -18.29 5.43
N ALA A 31 -15.08 -17.36 6.18
CA ALA A 31 -14.35 -16.45 7.06
C ALA A 31 -15.22 -16.06 8.27
N ASP A 32 -14.75 -16.30 9.49
CA ASP A 32 -15.40 -15.82 10.72
C ASP A 32 -14.98 -14.36 10.94
N VAL A 33 -15.89 -13.42 10.69
CA VAL A 33 -15.65 -11.98 10.86
C VAL A 33 -16.39 -11.49 12.10
N ARG A 34 -15.65 -10.92 13.06
CA ARG A 34 -16.19 -10.38 14.31
C ARG A 34 -15.85 -8.91 14.47
N GLN A 35 -16.87 -8.10 14.76
CA GLN A 35 -16.74 -6.65 14.93
C GLN A 35 -17.55 -6.18 16.13
N GLY A 36 -17.06 -5.14 16.82
CA GLY A 36 -17.76 -4.53 17.94
C GLY A 36 -16.83 -3.73 18.85
N PRO A 37 -17.32 -3.26 20.02
CA PRO A 37 -16.47 -2.60 21.00
C PRO A 37 -15.43 -3.58 21.59
N GLN A 38 -15.80 -4.85 21.75
CA GLN A 38 -14.92 -5.93 22.20
C GLN A 38 -15.18 -7.21 21.39
N VAL A 39 -14.13 -7.97 21.12
CA VAL A 39 -14.20 -9.30 20.50
C VAL A 39 -13.43 -10.29 21.37
N GLY A 40 -14.06 -11.40 21.72
CA GLY A 40 -13.48 -12.46 22.55
C GLY A 40 -13.61 -13.84 21.91
N VAL A 41 -12.60 -14.69 22.13
CA VAL A 41 -12.67 -16.15 21.91
C VAL A 41 -12.23 -16.81 23.22
N GLY A 42 -13.16 -17.48 23.92
CA GLY A 42 -12.90 -18.06 25.23
C GLY A 42 -11.97 -19.28 25.15
N ALA A 43 -11.28 -19.61 26.25
CA ALA A 43 -10.30 -20.70 26.27
C ALA A 43 -10.84 -22.10 25.89
N GLY A 44 -12.15 -22.32 26.04
CA GLY A 44 -12.83 -23.55 25.61
C GLY A 44 -13.35 -23.53 24.17
N ASP A 45 -13.27 -22.37 23.51
CA ASP A 45 -13.77 -22.20 22.15
C ASP A 45 -12.68 -22.53 21.13
N SER A 46 -13.10 -23.03 19.98
CA SER A 46 -12.22 -23.27 18.83
C SER A 46 -12.86 -22.73 17.57
N ILE A 47 -12.14 -21.83 16.89
CA ILE A 47 -12.49 -21.35 15.56
C ILE A 47 -11.86 -22.32 14.55
N GLN A 48 -12.70 -22.95 13.73
CA GLN A 48 -12.27 -24.00 12.80
C GLN A 48 -11.55 -23.47 11.56
N ASP A 49 -11.61 -22.15 11.32
CA ASP A 49 -11.09 -21.48 10.14
C ASP A 49 -10.35 -20.18 10.55
N ASP A 50 -10.11 -19.30 9.59
CA ASP A 50 -9.56 -17.97 9.81
C ASP A 50 -10.53 -17.06 10.61
N LEU A 51 -9.97 -16.28 11.54
CA LEU A 51 -10.67 -15.27 12.34
C LEU A 51 -10.24 -13.87 11.92
N TYR A 52 -11.21 -13.02 11.59
CA TYR A 52 -11.04 -11.60 11.28
C TYR A 52 -11.71 -10.76 12.37
N ALA A 53 -10.93 -10.16 13.27
CA ALA A 53 -11.45 -9.46 14.46
C ALA A 53 -11.11 -7.96 14.44
N PHE A 54 -12.14 -7.10 14.58
CA PHE A 54 -11.97 -5.65 14.62
C PHE A 54 -12.70 -5.05 15.82
N ALA A 55 -11.97 -4.57 16.82
CA ALA A 55 -12.56 -4.04 18.05
C ALA A 55 -11.63 -3.13 18.85
N GLY A 56 -12.16 -2.39 19.83
CA GLY A 56 -11.32 -1.63 20.77
C GLY A 56 -10.43 -2.55 21.62
N THR A 57 -11.00 -3.66 22.11
CA THR A 57 -10.30 -4.72 22.82
C THR A 57 -10.55 -6.07 22.14
N ILE A 58 -9.48 -6.83 21.90
CA ILE A 58 -9.54 -8.19 21.34
C ILE A 58 -8.83 -9.14 22.30
N ASP A 59 -9.51 -10.18 22.75
CA ASP A 59 -8.94 -11.23 23.61
C ASP A 59 -9.19 -12.62 23.03
N VAL A 60 -8.11 -13.28 22.59
CA VAL A 60 -8.15 -14.61 21.96
C VAL A 60 -7.47 -15.60 22.89
N ALA A 61 -8.26 -16.22 23.78
CA ALA A 61 -7.82 -17.27 24.68
C ALA A 61 -8.05 -18.68 24.12
N GLY A 62 -9.03 -18.84 23.21
CA GLY A 62 -9.34 -20.10 22.54
C GLY A 62 -8.41 -20.43 21.37
N THR A 63 -8.64 -21.60 20.77
CA THR A 63 -7.83 -22.11 19.66
C THR A 63 -8.31 -21.59 18.31
N ILE A 64 -7.39 -21.10 17.48
CA ILE A 64 -7.67 -20.77 16.08
C ILE A 64 -6.98 -21.81 15.18
N ASN A 65 -7.77 -22.63 14.50
CA ASN A 65 -7.26 -23.66 13.58
C ASN A 65 -6.85 -23.08 12.22
N GLY A 66 -7.23 -21.83 11.93
CA GLY A 66 -6.76 -21.03 10.80
C GLY A 66 -5.77 -19.94 11.21
N SER A 67 -5.85 -18.82 10.51
CA SER A 67 -5.07 -17.60 10.67
C SER A 67 -5.87 -16.56 11.46
N LEU A 68 -5.19 -15.67 12.18
CA LEU A 68 -5.81 -14.56 12.90
C LEU A 68 -5.42 -13.24 12.23
N VAL A 69 -6.42 -12.51 11.75
CA VAL A 69 -6.27 -11.12 11.31
C VAL A 69 -7.01 -10.23 12.28
N ALA A 70 -6.31 -9.35 13.00
CA ALA A 70 -6.97 -8.49 13.98
C ALA A 70 -6.46 -7.05 14.00
N ALA A 71 -7.36 -6.10 14.19
CA ALA A 71 -6.99 -4.71 14.42
C ALA A 71 -7.79 -4.09 15.57
N GLY A 72 -7.10 -3.42 16.49
CA GLY A 72 -7.72 -2.88 17.69
C GLY A 72 -6.83 -2.01 18.58
N GLY A 73 -7.37 -1.48 19.67
CA GLY A 73 -6.60 -0.70 20.63
C GLY A 73 -5.66 -1.58 21.47
N THR A 74 -6.24 -2.63 22.07
CA THR A 74 -5.52 -3.63 22.86
C THR A 74 -5.85 -5.03 22.34
N ILE A 75 -4.82 -5.81 22.03
CA ILE A 75 -4.95 -7.17 21.48
C ILE A 75 -4.15 -8.13 22.37
N THR A 76 -4.82 -9.14 22.91
CA THR A 76 -4.22 -10.23 23.67
C THR A 76 -4.50 -11.54 22.96
N ILE A 77 -3.45 -12.31 22.67
CA ILE A 77 -3.53 -13.63 22.03
C ILE A 77 -2.81 -14.62 22.94
N SER A 78 -3.59 -15.33 23.75
CA SER A 78 -3.09 -16.32 24.71
C SER A 78 -3.35 -17.76 24.28
N GLY A 79 -4.36 -17.99 23.44
CA GLY A 79 -4.62 -19.29 22.82
C GLY A 79 -3.72 -19.59 21.62
N PRO A 80 -3.62 -20.86 21.21
CA PRO A 80 -2.80 -21.26 20.06
C PRO A 80 -3.44 -20.87 18.72
N VAL A 81 -2.59 -20.45 17.77
CA VAL A 81 -2.96 -20.16 16.37
C VAL A 81 -2.15 -21.09 15.45
N HIS A 82 -2.84 -21.95 14.70
CA HIS A 82 -2.19 -23.02 13.92
C HIS A 82 -1.60 -22.54 12.58
N ARG A 83 -1.94 -21.32 12.15
CA ARG A 83 -1.36 -20.68 10.96
C ARG A 83 -0.71 -19.35 11.33
N ASP A 84 -1.06 -18.29 10.63
CA ASP A 84 -0.41 -16.99 10.71
C ASP A 84 -1.19 -16.02 11.60
N VAL A 85 -0.48 -15.07 12.21
CA VAL A 85 -1.06 -13.96 12.96
C VAL A 85 -0.70 -12.65 12.28
N MET A 86 -1.69 -11.88 11.83
CA MET A 86 -1.53 -10.53 11.31
C MET A 86 -2.30 -9.54 12.18
N VAL A 87 -1.58 -8.69 12.92
CA VAL A 87 -2.20 -7.82 13.93
C VAL A 87 -1.72 -6.38 13.86
N SER A 88 -2.63 -5.44 14.09
CA SER A 88 -2.31 -4.02 14.20
C SER A 88 -3.02 -3.39 15.39
N GLY A 89 -2.29 -2.72 16.27
CA GLY A 89 -2.92 -2.09 17.43
C GLY A 89 -2.03 -1.24 18.32
N GLY A 90 -2.60 -0.62 19.36
CA GLY A 90 -1.84 0.18 20.31
C GLY A 90 -0.92 -0.68 21.17
N ASN A 91 -1.51 -1.67 21.85
CA ASN A 91 -0.80 -2.64 22.68
C ASN A 91 -1.13 -4.07 22.23
N ILE A 92 -0.10 -4.85 21.87
CA ILE A 92 -0.23 -6.22 21.38
C ILE A 92 0.55 -7.15 22.31
N THR A 93 -0.10 -8.18 22.82
CA THR A 93 0.52 -9.23 23.64
C THR A 93 0.21 -10.60 23.06
N ILE A 94 1.24 -11.35 22.67
CA ILE A 94 1.13 -12.69 22.09
C ILE A 94 1.87 -13.67 23.00
N THR A 95 1.13 -14.36 23.86
CA THR A 95 1.66 -15.41 24.75
C THR A 95 1.38 -16.81 24.22
N GLY A 96 0.37 -16.97 23.37
CA GLY A 96 0.03 -18.22 22.72
C GLY A 96 1.06 -18.66 21.68
N ARG A 97 1.10 -19.97 21.40
CA ARG A 97 1.89 -20.55 20.31
C ARG A 97 1.31 -20.14 18.96
N VAL A 98 2.18 -19.77 18.02
CA VAL A 98 1.84 -19.53 16.62
C VAL A 98 2.64 -20.49 15.76
N ASP A 99 1.99 -21.42 15.07
CA ASP A 99 2.73 -22.43 14.28
C ASP A 99 3.25 -21.88 12.94
N GLY A 100 2.60 -20.85 12.40
CA GLY A 100 3.07 -20.09 11.23
C GLY A 100 3.90 -18.86 11.59
N SER A 101 3.65 -17.77 10.87
CA SER A 101 4.37 -16.50 10.98
C SER A 101 3.57 -15.42 11.73
N ILE A 102 4.27 -14.49 12.38
CA ILE A 102 3.67 -13.29 12.98
C ILE A 102 4.01 -12.04 12.17
N ARG A 103 3.00 -11.24 11.84
CA ARG A 103 3.12 -9.89 11.28
C ARG A 103 2.40 -8.91 12.20
N ALA A 104 3.13 -8.15 12.99
CA ALA A 104 2.55 -7.24 13.99
C ALA A 104 3.00 -5.79 13.78
N ALA A 105 2.07 -4.86 13.93
CA ALA A 105 2.35 -3.42 13.94
C ALA A 105 1.70 -2.77 15.16
N GLY A 106 2.47 -2.12 16.03
CA GLY A 106 1.86 -1.42 17.17
C GLY A 106 2.74 -0.49 17.97
N GLY A 107 2.15 0.22 18.94
CA GLY A 107 2.91 1.07 19.85
C GLY A 107 3.85 0.24 20.73
N THR A 108 3.27 -0.76 21.41
CA THR A 108 3.98 -1.74 22.22
C THR A 108 3.63 -3.15 21.76
N VAL A 109 4.63 -3.98 21.47
CA VAL A 109 4.43 -5.38 21.06
C VAL A 109 5.25 -6.30 21.96
N THR A 110 4.59 -7.25 22.61
CA THR A 110 5.23 -8.29 23.43
C THR A 110 4.92 -9.66 22.86
N ILE A 111 5.94 -10.45 22.55
CA ILE A 111 5.82 -11.82 22.03
C ILE A 111 6.57 -12.76 22.98
N SER A 112 5.84 -13.64 23.65
CA SER A 112 6.39 -14.60 24.62
C SER A 112 6.11 -16.05 24.24
N GLY A 113 5.19 -16.31 23.30
CA GLY A 113 4.91 -17.65 22.80
C GLY A 113 5.89 -18.10 21.70
N PRO A 114 6.03 -19.42 21.47
CA PRO A 114 6.84 -19.95 20.38
C PRO A 114 6.19 -19.63 19.02
N VAL A 115 7.04 -19.30 18.03
CA VAL A 115 6.65 -19.02 16.64
C VAL A 115 7.34 -20.02 15.72
N GLY A 116 6.56 -20.77 14.94
CA GLY A 116 7.09 -21.84 14.09
C GLY A 116 7.88 -21.34 12.88
N GLU A 117 7.55 -20.15 12.37
CA GLU A 117 8.20 -19.56 11.21
C GLU A 117 8.85 -18.19 11.47
N ASP A 118 8.47 -17.18 10.69
CA ASP A 118 9.07 -15.85 10.64
C ASP A 118 8.29 -14.87 11.53
N VAL A 119 8.99 -13.88 12.08
CA VAL A 119 8.37 -12.78 12.84
C VAL A 119 8.74 -11.46 12.19
N VAL A 120 7.73 -10.69 11.78
CA VAL A 120 7.87 -9.34 11.25
C VAL A 120 7.13 -8.39 12.19
N VAL A 121 7.87 -7.51 12.86
CA VAL A 121 7.28 -6.58 13.83
C VAL A 121 7.73 -5.15 13.58
N VAL A 122 6.76 -4.25 13.56
CA VAL A 122 6.97 -2.80 13.56
C VAL A 122 6.39 -2.23 14.85
N GLY A 123 7.16 -1.42 15.57
CA GLY A 123 6.60 -0.75 16.74
C GLY A 123 7.52 0.16 17.53
N GLY A 124 6.95 0.98 18.41
CA GLY A 124 7.72 1.89 19.25
C GLY A 124 8.64 1.11 20.20
N THR A 125 8.03 0.18 20.95
CA THR A 125 8.73 -0.69 21.89
C THR A 125 8.36 -2.14 21.63
N VAL A 126 9.36 -2.98 21.38
CA VAL A 126 9.16 -4.42 21.13
C VAL A 126 9.96 -5.27 22.11
N SER A 127 9.31 -6.28 22.67
CA SER A 127 9.94 -7.24 23.56
C SER A 127 9.64 -8.66 23.09
N ILE A 128 10.67 -9.40 22.71
CA ILE A 128 10.58 -10.84 22.45
C ILE A 128 11.10 -11.56 23.68
N GLY A 129 10.19 -12.16 24.46
CA GLY A 129 10.48 -12.74 25.77
C GLY A 129 11.27 -14.05 25.70
N PRO A 130 11.89 -14.47 26.82
CA PRO A 130 12.78 -15.64 26.85
C PRO A 130 12.07 -16.99 26.64
N SER A 131 10.74 -17.02 26.84
CA SER A 131 9.91 -18.21 26.57
C SER A 131 9.56 -18.37 25.09
N ALA A 132 9.75 -17.33 24.27
CA ALA A 132 9.50 -17.41 22.85
C ALA A 132 10.67 -18.14 22.15
N THR A 133 10.40 -18.68 20.97
CA THR A 133 11.41 -19.22 20.06
C THR A 133 11.01 -18.82 18.65
N ILE A 134 11.92 -18.27 17.85
CA ILE A 134 11.62 -17.93 16.45
C ILE A 134 12.18 -19.03 15.55
N GLY A 135 11.28 -19.77 14.91
CA GLY A 135 11.61 -20.95 14.12
C GLY A 135 12.44 -20.65 12.87
N ARG A 136 12.34 -19.43 12.34
CA ARG A 136 13.08 -18.97 11.17
C ARG A 136 13.67 -17.56 11.37
N ASP A 137 13.24 -16.56 10.60
CA ASP A 137 13.84 -15.23 10.54
C ASP A 137 13.06 -14.20 11.38
N LEU A 138 13.77 -13.22 11.93
CA LEU A 138 13.20 -12.11 12.71
C LEU A 138 13.47 -10.78 12.01
N LEU A 139 12.41 -10.09 11.58
CA LEU A 139 12.44 -8.79 10.92
C LEU A 139 11.84 -7.73 11.86
N LEU A 140 12.61 -6.68 12.14
CA LEU A 140 12.26 -5.64 13.11
C LEU A 140 12.36 -4.24 12.49
N GLY A 141 11.31 -3.43 12.66
CA GLY A 141 11.30 -2.00 12.38
C GLY A 141 10.82 -1.22 13.60
N THR A 142 11.72 -0.82 14.49
CA THR A 142 11.33 -0.44 15.86
C THR A 142 12.01 0.81 16.40
N GLY A 143 11.47 1.39 17.47
CA GLY A 143 12.17 2.42 18.25
C GLY A 143 13.20 1.78 19.17
N THR A 144 12.72 0.97 20.11
CA THR A 144 13.55 0.21 21.04
C THR A 144 13.14 -1.26 21.02
N THR A 145 14.10 -2.18 21.05
CA THR A 145 13.81 -3.61 21.05
C THR A 145 14.77 -4.43 21.88
N THR A 146 14.20 -5.37 22.63
CA THR A 146 14.92 -6.44 23.32
C THR A 146 14.51 -7.79 22.76
N VAL A 147 15.49 -8.61 22.38
CA VAL A 147 15.28 -9.99 21.90
C VAL A 147 15.93 -10.95 22.90
N ASP A 148 15.12 -11.62 23.70
CA ASP A 148 15.54 -12.61 24.72
C ASP A 148 15.24 -14.06 24.28
N ALA A 149 14.68 -14.24 23.10
CA ALA A 149 14.39 -15.54 22.51
C ALA A 149 15.51 -16.02 21.56
N PRO A 150 15.76 -17.33 21.46
CA PRO A 150 16.58 -17.88 20.40
C PRO A 150 15.90 -17.69 19.03
N VAL A 151 16.68 -17.23 18.05
CA VAL A 151 16.28 -17.09 16.64
C VAL A 151 17.05 -18.12 15.83
N LYS A 152 16.35 -19.04 15.16
CA LYS A 152 16.96 -20.18 14.47
C LYS A 152 17.76 -19.78 13.22
N ARG A 153 17.37 -18.70 12.54
CA ARG A 153 18.02 -18.21 11.31
C ARG A 153 18.50 -16.78 11.52
N ASN A 154 18.02 -15.83 10.71
CA ASN A 154 18.62 -14.50 10.63
C ASN A 154 17.80 -13.46 11.40
N VAL A 155 18.47 -12.38 11.81
CA VAL A 155 17.82 -11.16 12.32
C VAL A 155 18.11 -10.01 11.36
N LEU A 156 17.06 -9.39 10.84
CA LEU A 156 17.13 -8.14 10.09
C LEU A 156 16.43 -7.04 10.89
N ALA A 157 17.17 -6.04 11.36
CA ALA A 157 16.63 -5.02 12.25
C ALA A 157 16.92 -3.60 11.75
N SER A 158 15.91 -2.74 11.83
CA SER A 158 16.07 -1.29 11.79
C SER A 158 15.49 -0.75 13.09
N ALA A 159 16.35 -0.32 14.02
CA ALA A 159 15.94 0.11 15.35
C ALA A 159 16.68 1.36 15.83
N GLY A 160 16.14 2.13 16.77
CA GLY A 160 16.95 3.07 17.53
C GLY A 160 17.94 2.29 18.42
N ASP A 161 17.39 1.50 19.34
CA ASP A 161 18.15 0.66 20.26
C ASP A 161 17.79 -0.82 20.06
N LEU A 162 18.79 -1.66 19.83
CA LEU A 162 18.63 -3.11 19.76
C LEU A 162 19.50 -3.81 20.82
N THR A 163 18.86 -4.54 21.73
CA THR A 163 19.54 -5.43 22.68
C THR A 163 19.23 -6.89 22.34
N LEU A 164 20.26 -7.65 21.99
CA LEU A 164 20.19 -9.11 21.82
C LEU A 164 20.68 -9.79 23.10
N ARG A 165 19.87 -10.71 23.64
CA ARG A 165 20.20 -11.46 24.87
C ARG A 165 20.33 -12.96 24.69
N ASN A 166 20.09 -13.46 23.49
CA ASN A 166 20.08 -14.90 23.22
C ASN A 166 20.72 -15.21 21.86
N SER A 167 20.70 -16.49 21.49
CA SER A 167 21.34 -17.01 20.28
C SER A 167 20.61 -16.64 18.99
N VAL A 168 21.39 -16.38 17.95
CA VAL A 168 20.97 -16.22 16.56
C VAL A 168 21.73 -17.25 15.73
N GLY A 169 21.01 -18.19 15.12
CA GLY A 169 21.60 -19.31 14.38
C GLY A 169 22.17 -18.93 13.00
N GLY A 170 21.82 -17.76 12.48
CA GLY A 170 22.30 -17.22 11.22
C GLY A 170 22.96 -15.84 11.39
N ASN A 171 22.76 -14.97 10.39
CA ASN A 171 23.37 -13.64 10.36
C ASN A 171 22.49 -12.61 11.07
N VAL A 172 23.13 -11.57 11.60
CA VAL A 172 22.47 -10.35 12.07
C VAL A 172 22.81 -9.21 11.13
N THR A 173 21.81 -8.60 10.52
CA THR A 173 21.92 -7.38 9.73
C THR A 173 21.13 -6.27 10.40
N ALA A 174 21.79 -5.24 10.89
CA ALA A 174 21.15 -4.22 11.72
C ALA A 174 21.47 -2.78 11.28
N ARG A 175 20.46 -1.94 11.12
CA ARG A 175 20.62 -0.49 11.00
C ARG A 175 20.14 0.15 12.31
N VAL A 176 21.07 0.58 13.15
CA VAL A 176 20.75 0.99 14.52
C VAL A 176 21.55 2.16 15.04
N ASN A 177 20.99 2.90 16.01
CA ASN A 177 21.76 3.91 16.75
C ASN A 177 22.63 3.23 17.81
N HIS A 178 22.08 2.32 18.61
CA HIS A 178 22.84 1.52 19.56
C HIS A 178 22.54 0.03 19.40
N LEU A 179 23.59 -0.78 19.30
CA LEU A 179 23.54 -2.24 19.32
C LEU A 179 24.20 -2.74 20.60
N ARG A 180 23.50 -3.60 21.36
CA ARG A 180 24.06 -4.28 22.53
C ARG A 180 23.87 -5.78 22.44
N LEU A 181 24.96 -6.52 22.63
CA LEU A 181 24.96 -7.97 22.81
C LEU A 181 25.20 -8.28 24.29
N GLU A 182 24.23 -8.90 24.95
CA GLU A 182 24.35 -9.31 26.36
C GLU A 182 25.10 -10.64 26.50
N SER A 183 25.42 -11.04 27.74
CA SER A 183 26.33 -12.16 28.05
C SER A 183 25.92 -13.52 27.49
N LYS A 184 24.63 -13.73 27.18
CA LYS A 184 24.09 -14.95 26.56
C LYS A 184 23.89 -14.83 25.04
N ALA A 185 24.20 -13.68 24.45
CA ALA A 185 24.06 -13.47 23.01
C ALA A 185 25.14 -14.24 22.24
N SER A 186 24.72 -15.11 21.32
CA SER A 186 25.64 -15.88 20.47
C SER A 186 25.15 -15.82 19.03
N ILE A 187 25.91 -15.19 18.15
CA ILE A 187 25.59 -15.10 16.72
C ILE A 187 26.46 -16.12 15.99
N ALA A 188 25.84 -17.16 15.44
CA ALA A 188 26.55 -18.23 14.73
C ALA A 188 27.06 -17.78 13.34
N GLY A 189 26.42 -16.78 12.73
CA GLY A 189 26.82 -16.19 11.47
C GLY A 189 27.57 -14.86 11.62
N ASN A 190 27.47 -14.03 10.58
CA ASN A 190 28.07 -12.71 10.53
C ASN A 190 27.20 -11.66 11.23
N LEU A 191 27.85 -10.67 11.82
CA LEU A 191 27.23 -9.45 12.33
C LEU A 191 27.56 -8.28 11.40
N ASP A 192 26.62 -7.90 10.56
CA ASP A 192 26.71 -6.70 9.71
C ASP A 192 25.82 -5.61 10.31
N TYR A 193 26.40 -4.46 10.69
CA TYR A 193 25.61 -3.37 11.24
C TYR A 193 26.02 -2.00 10.74
N THR A 194 25.02 -1.15 10.48
CA THR A 194 25.19 0.26 10.14
C THR A 194 24.88 1.12 11.36
N SER A 195 25.88 1.81 11.91
CA SER A 195 25.74 2.66 13.10
C SER A 195 26.89 3.66 13.28
N ASP A 196 26.60 4.83 13.85
CA ASP A 196 27.61 5.79 14.31
C ASP A 196 28.27 5.37 15.63
N ASN A 197 27.65 4.44 16.38
CA ASN A 197 28.18 3.92 17.63
C ASN A 197 28.81 2.54 17.45
N GLN A 198 29.80 2.21 18.29
CA GLN A 198 30.34 0.85 18.35
C GLN A 198 29.32 -0.08 19.04
N VAL A 199 29.32 -1.35 18.65
CA VAL A 199 28.50 -2.37 19.32
C VAL A 199 29.00 -2.59 20.74
N ALA A 200 28.10 -2.49 21.72
CA ALA A 200 28.40 -2.81 23.11
C ALA A 200 28.29 -4.32 23.32
N THR A 201 29.39 -4.98 23.64
CA THR A 201 29.42 -6.44 23.88
C THR A 201 29.70 -6.72 25.34
N ALA A 202 28.82 -7.46 26.00
CA ALA A 202 29.00 -7.91 27.37
C ALA A 202 29.97 -9.10 27.43
N ALA A 203 30.63 -9.29 28.58
CA ALA A 203 31.46 -10.46 28.82
C ALA A 203 30.62 -11.74 28.69
N GLY A 204 30.93 -12.58 27.69
CA GLY A 204 30.19 -13.80 27.35
C GLY A 204 29.50 -13.76 25.99
N ALA A 205 29.27 -12.58 25.41
CA ALA A 205 28.74 -12.45 24.06
C ALA A 205 29.73 -13.00 23.01
N ARG A 206 29.22 -13.74 22.02
CA ARG A 206 30.04 -14.36 20.96
C ARG A 206 29.46 -14.10 19.57
N VAL A 207 30.35 -13.88 18.61
CA VAL A 207 30.03 -13.83 17.18
C VAL A 207 31.02 -14.76 16.50
N ASP A 208 30.53 -15.87 15.95
CA ASP A 208 31.37 -16.90 15.35
C ASP A 208 31.84 -16.50 13.94
N GLY A 209 31.05 -15.68 13.23
CA GLY A 209 31.40 -15.11 11.94
C GLY A 209 32.13 -13.76 12.03
N THR A 210 32.10 -13.00 10.93
CA THR A 210 32.75 -11.69 10.84
C THR A 210 31.85 -10.58 11.39
N THR A 211 32.44 -9.65 12.15
CA THR A 211 31.77 -8.39 12.55
C THR A 211 32.17 -7.27 11.59
N THR A 212 31.21 -6.75 10.82
CA THR A 212 31.39 -5.66 9.87
C THR A 212 30.54 -4.47 10.28
N ARG A 213 31.18 -3.31 10.44
CA ARG A 213 30.51 -2.05 10.73
C ARG A 213 30.53 -1.15 9.50
N HIS A 214 29.35 -0.65 9.12
CA HIS A 214 29.21 0.43 8.15
C HIS A 214 28.87 1.73 8.86
N THR A 215 29.43 2.84 8.38
CA THR A 215 28.95 4.17 8.77
C THR A 215 27.74 4.52 7.91
N PRO A 216 26.66 5.09 8.48
CA PRO A 216 25.55 5.62 7.70
C PRO A 216 26.12 6.51 6.59
N THR A 217 25.80 6.20 5.33
CA THR A 217 26.15 7.09 4.24
C THR A 217 25.35 8.36 4.45
N ASP A 218 26.01 9.42 4.92
CA ASP A 218 25.41 10.74 5.02
C ASP A 218 24.79 11.06 3.65
N ARG A 219 23.47 11.24 3.62
CA ARG A 219 22.82 11.99 2.54
C ARG A 219 23.22 13.46 2.70
N GLY A 220 24.51 13.76 2.59
CA GLY A 220 25.06 15.11 2.60
C GLY A 220 24.70 15.86 1.31
N ALA A 221 25.49 16.86 0.95
CA ALA A 221 25.28 17.70 -0.24
C ALA A 221 25.02 16.90 -1.55
N SER A 222 25.54 15.67 -1.67
CA SER A 222 25.27 14.76 -2.79
C SER A 222 23.82 14.26 -2.85
N GLY A 223 23.17 14.03 -1.71
CA GLY A 223 21.76 13.64 -1.62
C GLY A 223 20.82 14.78 -2.01
N ALA A 224 21.13 16.00 -1.57
CA ALA A 224 20.39 17.21 -1.96
C ALA A 224 20.59 17.53 -3.45
N ALA A 225 21.82 17.41 -3.97
CA ALA A 225 22.11 17.59 -5.39
C ALA A 225 21.39 16.55 -6.27
N ASN A 226 21.41 15.27 -5.88
CA ASN A 226 20.67 14.22 -6.59
C ASN A 226 19.15 14.43 -6.52
N GLY A 227 18.63 14.89 -5.38
CA GLY A 227 17.22 15.26 -5.22
C GLY A 227 16.83 16.41 -6.14
N PHE A 228 17.63 17.48 -6.17
CA PHE A 228 17.44 18.62 -7.07
C PHE A 228 17.53 18.22 -8.53
N LEU A 229 18.50 17.38 -8.90
CA LEU A 229 18.68 16.92 -10.28
C LEU A 229 17.51 16.04 -10.75
N SER A 230 16.98 15.19 -9.85
CA SER A 230 15.77 14.40 -10.12
C SER A 230 14.54 15.29 -10.28
N TRP A 231 14.37 16.29 -9.41
CA TRP A 231 13.29 17.28 -9.50
C TRP A 231 13.36 18.06 -10.81
N LEU A 232 14.55 18.52 -11.19
CA LEU A 232 14.78 19.25 -12.44
C LEU A 232 14.48 18.38 -13.66
N ARG A 233 14.90 17.11 -13.67
CA ARG A 233 14.62 16.16 -14.75
C ARG A 233 13.12 15.90 -14.90
N ALA A 234 12.38 15.78 -13.79
CA ALA A 234 10.94 15.63 -13.81
C ALA A 234 10.24 16.89 -14.36
N LEU A 235 10.67 18.08 -13.93
CA LEU A 235 10.16 19.36 -14.42
C LEU A 235 10.40 19.53 -15.93
N ILE A 236 11.61 19.20 -16.41
CA ILE A 236 11.92 19.22 -17.84
C ILE A 236 11.02 18.25 -18.61
N GLY A 237 10.83 17.03 -18.11
CA GLY A 237 9.98 16.04 -18.76
C GLY A 237 8.53 16.51 -18.92
N ILE A 238 7.93 17.05 -17.87
CA ILE A 238 6.55 17.53 -17.92
C ILE A 238 6.40 18.84 -18.71
N PHE A 239 7.43 19.70 -18.71
CA PHE A 239 7.48 20.88 -19.56
C PHE A 239 7.55 20.52 -21.05
N ILE A 240 8.39 19.55 -21.43
CA ILE A 240 8.47 19.04 -22.81
C ILE A 240 7.13 18.43 -23.23
N LEU A 241 6.50 17.64 -22.35
CA LEU A 241 5.18 17.07 -22.61
C LEU A 241 4.13 18.15 -22.86
N GLY A 242 4.13 19.22 -22.06
CA GLY A 242 3.21 20.35 -22.24
C GLY A 242 3.50 21.17 -23.49
N LEU A 243 4.78 21.37 -23.84
CA LEU A 243 5.17 22.02 -25.08
C LEU A 243 4.73 21.19 -26.30
N LEU A 244 4.90 19.88 -26.24
CA LEU A 244 4.45 18.95 -27.28
C LEU A 244 2.93 19.02 -27.46
N LEU A 245 2.16 19.10 -26.38
CA LEU A 245 0.71 19.30 -26.43
C LEU A 245 0.33 20.61 -27.14
N VAL A 246 0.99 21.72 -26.78
CA VAL A 246 0.72 23.04 -27.39
C VAL A 246 1.08 23.05 -28.88
N LEU A 247 2.17 22.37 -29.27
CA LEU A 247 2.63 22.27 -30.66
C LEU A 247 1.77 21.34 -31.51
N LEU A 248 1.39 20.17 -31.01
CA LEU A 248 0.56 19.20 -31.73
C LEU A 248 -0.90 19.64 -31.82
N PHE A 249 -1.39 20.40 -30.84
CA PHE A 249 -2.78 20.86 -30.78
C PHE A 249 -2.86 22.39 -30.58
N PRO A 250 -2.45 23.21 -31.57
CA PRO A 250 -2.36 24.68 -31.45
C PRO A 250 -3.73 25.36 -31.22
N GLY A 251 -4.85 24.67 -31.49
CA GLY A 251 -6.20 25.13 -31.18
C GLY A 251 -6.73 24.72 -29.81
N PHE A 252 -5.99 23.94 -29.02
CA PHE A 252 -6.39 23.44 -27.71
C PHE A 252 -6.26 24.52 -26.62
N SER A 253 -5.18 25.32 -26.66
CA SER A 253 -4.96 26.42 -25.71
C SER A 253 -6.06 27.49 -25.78
N ARG A 254 -6.50 27.91 -26.98
CA ARG A 254 -7.56 28.93 -27.13
C ARG A 254 -8.95 28.44 -26.67
N ARG A 255 -9.22 27.13 -26.71
CA ARG A 255 -10.50 26.51 -26.33
C ARG A 255 -10.59 26.19 -24.83
N VAL A 256 -9.49 25.81 -24.19
CA VAL A 256 -9.45 25.59 -22.73
C VAL A 256 -9.58 26.90 -21.96
N LEU A 257 -9.06 28.00 -22.51
CA LEU A 257 -8.94 29.29 -21.82
C LEU A 257 -10.24 30.10 -21.75
N SER A 258 -11.18 29.86 -22.66
CA SER A 258 -12.44 30.64 -22.75
C SER A 258 -13.57 30.09 -21.88
N ARG A 259 -13.35 28.98 -21.14
CA ARG A 259 -14.45 28.31 -20.40
C ARG A 259 -14.16 27.92 -18.95
N LEU A 260 -12.95 28.13 -18.44
CA LEU A 260 -12.66 27.95 -17.01
C LEU A 260 -13.31 29.02 -16.11
N GLU A 261 -13.73 30.15 -16.68
CA GLU A 261 -14.45 31.21 -15.96
C GLU A 261 -15.92 30.84 -15.68
N ALA A 262 -16.47 29.79 -16.29
CA ALA A 262 -17.91 29.49 -16.23
C ALA A 262 -18.33 28.48 -15.15
N SER A 263 -17.47 27.52 -14.71
CA SER A 263 -17.83 26.56 -13.65
C SER A 263 -16.64 25.74 -13.07
N PRO A 264 -15.83 26.31 -12.16
CA PRO A 264 -14.69 25.61 -11.54
C PRO A 264 -15.08 24.34 -10.76
N TRP A 265 -16.25 24.33 -10.13
CA TRP A 265 -16.73 23.21 -9.32
C TRP A 265 -17.15 21.98 -10.15
N ALA A 266 -17.68 22.20 -11.37
CA ALA A 266 -18.03 21.11 -12.28
C ALA A 266 -16.79 20.38 -12.81
N SER A 267 -15.70 21.13 -13.06
CA SER A 267 -14.41 20.55 -13.46
C SER A 267 -13.84 19.65 -12.37
N LEU A 268 -13.89 20.10 -11.11
CA LEU A 268 -13.40 19.32 -9.97
C LEU A 268 -14.20 18.01 -9.81
N GLY A 269 -15.53 18.07 -9.90
CA GLY A 269 -16.40 16.89 -9.81
C GLY A 269 -16.15 15.86 -10.92
N ILE A 270 -15.98 16.32 -12.17
CA ILE A 270 -15.68 15.44 -13.30
C ILE A 270 -14.26 14.86 -13.20
N GLY A 271 -13.28 15.68 -12.79
CA GLY A 271 -11.93 15.23 -12.51
C GLY A 271 -11.90 14.12 -11.46
N ALA A 272 -12.67 14.27 -10.38
CA ALA A 272 -12.78 13.26 -9.33
C ALA A 272 -13.46 11.98 -9.82
N ALA A 273 -14.53 12.11 -10.62
CA ALA A 273 -15.20 10.96 -11.24
C ALA A 273 -14.27 10.17 -12.15
N VAL A 274 -13.39 10.84 -12.90
CA VAL A 274 -12.41 10.16 -13.78
C VAL A 274 -11.26 9.56 -12.97
N LEU A 275 -10.78 10.26 -11.93
CA LEU A 275 -9.72 9.78 -11.03
C LEU A 275 -10.08 8.45 -10.35
N ILE A 276 -11.36 8.26 -9.99
CA ILE A 276 -11.84 7.04 -9.33
C ILE A 276 -12.41 6.05 -10.35
N GLY A 277 -13.19 6.52 -11.32
CA GLY A 277 -13.93 5.68 -12.25
C GLY A 277 -13.05 4.95 -13.26
N VAL A 278 -11.98 5.58 -13.77
CA VAL A 278 -11.10 4.96 -14.76
C VAL A 278 -10.29 3.80 -14.18
N PRO A 279 -9.69 3.89 -12.98
CA PRO A 279 -9.06 2.74 -12.33
C PRO A 279 -10.02 1.56 -12.10
N ILE A 280 -11.25 1.84 -11.64
CA ILE A 280 -12.27 0.80 -11.45
C ILE A 280 -12.63 0.13 -12.79
N ALA A 281 -12.87 0.94 -13.83
CA ALA A 281 -13.13 0.44 -15.18
C ALA A 281 -11.95 -0.40 -15.71
N ALA A 282 -10.71 0.02 -15.48
CA ALA A 282 -9.52 -0.72 -15.88
C ALA A 282 -9.44 -2.09 -15.17
N ILE A 283 -9.74 -2.16 -13.87
CA ILE A 283 -9.81 -3.42 -13.13
C ILE A 283 -10.89 -4.33 -13.70
N ILE A 284 -12.09 -3.80 -13.97
CA ILE A 284 -13.20 -4.58 -14.54
C ILE A 284 -12.81 -5.13 -15.92
N VAL A 285 -12.23 -4.30 -16.80
CA VAL A 285 -11.76 -4.72 -18.12
C VAL A 285 -10.62 -5.73 -18.01
N PHE A 286 -9.74 -5.59 -17.02
CA PHE A 286 -8.65 -6.53 -16.80
C PHE A 286 -9.18 -7.90 -16.40
N ILE A 287 -10.06 -7.95 -15.39
CA ILE A 287 -10.67 -9.19 -14.90
C ILE A 287 -11.48 -9.86 -16.03
N ALA A 288 -12.34 -9.12 -16.72
CA ALA A 288 -13.09 -9.64 -17.87
C ALA A 288 -12.16 -10.10 -19.01
N GLY A 289 -11.08 -9.35 -19.24
CA GLY A 289 -10.09 -9.61 -20.26
C GLY A 289 -9.25 -10.87 -20.01
N ILE A 290 -9.08 -11.31 -18.76
CA ILE A 290 -8.41 -12.58 -18.44
C ILE A 290 -9.21 -13.76 -19.03
N PHE A 291 -10.54 -13.71 -18.95
CA PHE A 291 -11.40 -14.81 -19.43
C PHE A 291 -11.54 -14.84 -20.96
N VAL A 292 -11.53 -13.66 -21.61
CA VAL A 292 -11.82 -13.52 -23.05
C VAL A 292 -10.54 -13.33 -23.89
N GLY A 293 -9.38 -13.09 -23.27
CA GLY A 293 -8.10 -12.80 -23.96
C GLY A 293 -7.87 -11.32 -24.29
N GLY A 294 -8.59 -10.42 -23.61
CA GLY A 294 -8.54 -8.95 -23.82
C GLY A 294 -7.80 -8.16 -22.73
N TRP A 295 -7.07 -8.80 -21.81
CA TRP A 295 -6.44 -8.13 -20.65
C TRP A 295 -5.49 -6.98 -21.01
N TRP A 296 -4.89 -7.01 -22.20
CA TRP A 296 -4.01 -5.95 -22.71
C TRP A 296 -4.75 -4.62 -22.97
N LEU A 297 -6.08 -4.64 -23.19
CA LEU A 297 -6.91 -3.43 -23.30
C LEU A 297 -6.94 -2.65 -21.98
N ALA A 298 -6.94 -3.35 -20.84
CA ALA A 298 -6.87 -2.70 -19.54
C ALA A 298 -5.50 -2.01 -19.33
N LEU A 299 -4.41 -2.64 -19.76
CA LEU A 299 -3.08 -2.01 -19.73
C LEU A 299 -3.03 -0.76 -20.61
N LEU A 300 -3.59 -0.83 -21.81
CA LEU A 300 -3.70 0.33 -22.71
C LEU A 300 -4.52 1.46 -22.06
N LEU A 301 -5.62 1.11 -21.37
CA LEU A 301 -6.44 2.08 -20.64
C LEU A 301 -5.66 2.73 -19.48
N VAL A 302 -4.86 1.97 -18.74
CA VAL A 302 -3.99 2.50 -17.68
C VAL A 302 -2.94 3.45 -18.25
N VAL A 303 -2.32 3.11 -19.39
CA VAL A 303 -1.37 4.00 -20.07
C VAL A 303 -2.05 5.31 -20.51
N ALA A 304 -3.24 5.22 -21.12
CA ALA A 304 -4.02 6.39 -21.49
C ALA A 304 -4.41 7.24 -20.28
N TYR A 305 -4.71 6.59 -19.15
CA TYR A 305 -5.04 7.26 -17.89
C TYR A 305 -3.85 8.00 -17.28
N ILE A 306 -2.67 7.38 -17.24
CA ILE A 306 -1.43 8.03 -16.79
C ILE A 306 -1.12 9.25 -17.67
N LEU A 307 -1.29 9.11 -18.99
CA LEU A 307 -1.12 10.24 -19.91
C LEU A 307 -2.12 11.36 -19.63
N ALA A 308 -3.41 11.03 -19.39
CA ALA A 308 -4.42 12.01 -19.05
C ALA A 308 -4.13 12.75 -17.73
N LEU A 309 -3.60 12.05 -16.71
CA LEU A 309 -3.15 12.67 -15.46
C LEU A 309 -1.99 13.64 -15.69
N ALA A 310 -0.98 13.22 -16.47
CA ALA A 310 0.17 14.06 -16.80
C ALA A 310 -0.25 15.32 -17.57
N LEU A 311 -1.15 15.16 -18.56
CA LEU A 311 -1.72 16.29 -19.30
C LEU A 311 -2.57 17.19 -18.40
N GLY A 312 -3.34 16.62 -17.46
CA GLY A 312 -4.10 17.40 -16.49
C GLY A 312 -3.20 18.28 -15.66
N TYR A 313 -2.12 17.71 -15.13
CA TYR A 313 -1.14 18.48 -14.37
C TYR A 313 -0.52 19.63 -15.18
N VAL A 314 -0.20 19.39 -16.46
CA VAL A 314 0.28 20.42 -17.39
C VAL A 314 -0.74 21.55 -17.57
N VAL A 315 -2.01 21.22 -17.79
CA VAL A 315 -3.08 22.21 -17.97
C VAL A 315 -3.23 23.07 -16.71
N SER A 316 -3.21 22.46 -15.53
CA SER A 316 -3.24 23.20 -14.27
C SER A 316 -2.03 24.12 -14.09
N GLY A 317 -0.83 23.66 -14.46
CA GLY A 317 0.37 24.50 -14.48
C GLY A 317 0.19 25.71 -15.38
N TYR A 318 -0.26 25.50 -16.62
CA TYR A 318 -0.52 26.60 -17.54
C TYR A 318 -1.51 27.63 -16.98
N LEU A 319 -2.60 27.18 -16.36
CA LEU A 319 -3.62 28.07 -15.78
C LEU A 319 -3.09 28.89 -14.60
N ILE A 320 -2.34 28.26 -13.70
CA ILE A 320 -1.72 28.95 -12.56
C ILE A 320 -0.71 29.97 -13.04
N GLY A 321 0.10 29.62 -14.04
CA GLY A 321 1.07 30.52 -14.64
C GLY A 321 0.40 31.74 -15.26
N ARG A 322 -0.60 31.52 -16.12
CA ARG A 322 -1.35 32.60 -16.76
C ARG A 322 -2.04 33.52 -15.73
N PHE A 323 -2.73 32.94 -14.76
CA PHE A 323 -3.39 33.70 -13.69
C PHE A 323 -2.39 34.52 -12.87
N GLY A 324 -1.22 33.96 -12.57
CA GLY A 324 -0.13 34.66 -11.90
C GLY A 324 0.40 35.83 -12.73
N PHE A 325 0.78 35.59 -13.99
CA PHE A 325 1.35 36.62 -14.86
C PHE A 325 0.35 37.75 -15.17
N ASP A 326 -0.94 37.44 -15.33
CA ASP A 326 -1.99 38.44 -15.52
C ASP A 326 -2.16 39.35 -14.28
N ARG A 327 -2.06 38.78 -13.07
CA ARG A 327 -2.09 39.54 -11.79
C ARG A 327 -0.87 40.45 -11.61
N LEU A 328 0.29 40.03 -12.12
CA LEU A 328 1.54 40.79 -12.11
C LEU A 328 1.61 41.85 -13.24
N GLY A 329 0.60 41.93 -14.10
CA GLY A 329 0.52 42.91 -15.20
C GLY A 329 1.39 42.55 -16.42
N TRP A 330 1.95 41.34 -16.47
CA TRP A 330 2.81 40.86 -17.57
C TRP A 330 1.97 40.23 -18.68
N ARG A 331 1.09 41.03 -19.28
CA ARG A 331 0.18 40.60 -20.34
C ARG A 331 0.93 40.39 -21.65
N GLY A 332 0.66 39.28 -22.35
CA GLY A 332 1.21 39.00 -23.68
C GLY A 332 2.53 38.23 -23.71
N LEU A 333 2.92 37.57 -22.61
CA LEU A 333 4.05 36.64 -22.62
C LEU A 333 3.79 35.44 -23.54
N HIS A 334 4.88 34.84 -24.03
CA HIS A 334 4.79 33.63 -24.85
C HIS A 334 4.13 32.49 -24.04
N PRO A 335 3.17 31.71 -24.57
CA PRO A 335 2.47 30.66 -23.82
C PRO A 335 3.37 29.61 -23.15
N ALA A 336 4.57 29.40 -23.70
CA ALA A 336 5.58 28.55 -23.10
C ALA A 336 6.13 29.09 -21.78
N LEU A 337 6.25 30.42 -21.62
CA LEU A 337 6.69 31.05 -20.38
C LEU A 337 5.60 31.00 -19.31
N GLU A 338 4.33 31.16 -19.71
CA GLU A 338 3.17 30.96 -18.84
C GLU A 338 3.15 29.52 -18.29
N LEU A 339 3.31 28.53 -19.17
CA LEU A 339 3.43 27.13 -18.78
C LEU A 339 4.61 26.88 -17.84
N LEU A 340 5.80 27.38 -18.18
CA LEU A 340 7.01 27.19 -17.38
C LEU A 340 6.84 27.80 -15.98
N GLY A 341 6.40 29.05 -15.90
CA GLY A 341 6.22 29.74 -14.63
C GLY A 341 5.21 29.03 -13.73
N GLY A 342 4.08 28.61 -14.28
CA GLY A 342 3.07 27.89 -13.51
C GLY A 342 3.49 26.49 -13.09
N LEU A 343 4.21 25.75 -13.94
CA LEU A 343 4.80 24.45 -13.57
C LEU A 343 5.87 24.60 -12.49
N VAL A 344 6.70 25.65 -12.53
CA VAL A 344 7.68 25.94 -11.48
C VAL A 344 6.98 26.21 -10.15
N VAL A 345 5.94 27.05 -10.15
CA VAL A 345 5.14 27.34 -8.94
C VAL A 345 4.51 26.06 -8.38
N LEU A 346 3.83 25.27 -9.22
CA LEU A 346 3.28 23.99 -8.79
C LEU A 346 4.36 23.05 -8.23
N SER A 347 5.50 22.97 -8.90
CA SER A 347 6.60 22.10 -8.49
C SER A 347 7.16 22.51 -7.13
N ILE A 348 7.29 23.81 -6.86
CA ILE A 348 7.71 24.34 -5.56
C ILE A 348 6.66 24.03 -4.49
N LEU A 349 5.38 24.26 -4.77
CA LEU A 349 4.30 23.95 -3.82
C LEU A 349 4.24 22.44 -3.50
N THR A 350 4.57 21.58 -4.46
CA THR A 350 4.63 20.13 -4.25
C THR A 350 5.80 19.66 -3.38
N LEU A 351 6.82 20.51 -3.15
CA LEU A 351 7.95 20.17 -2.26
C LEU A 351 7.58 20.25 -0.77
N ILE A 352 6.49 20.94 -0.43
CA ILE A 352 6.09 21.08 0.98
C ILE A 352 5.52 19.73 1.47
N PRO A 353 6.08 19.13 2.54
CA PRO A 353 5.56 17.87 3.07
C PRO A 353 4.08 17.98 3.41
N ILE A 354 3.30 16.93 3.13
CA ILE A 354 1.83 16.84 3.31
C ILE A 354 1.03 17.75 2.36
N LEU A 355 1.32 19.05 2.32
CA LEU A 355 0.65 20.02 1.44
C LEU A 355 0.91 19.72 -0.04
N GLY A 356 2.10 19.24 -0.38
CA GLY A 356 2.47 18.97 -1.76
C GLY A 356 1.65 17.85 -2.39
N GLY A 357 1.29 16.82 -1.61
CA GLY A 357 0.38 15.77 -2.08
C GLY A 357 -1.02 16.31 -2.39
N LEU A 358 -1.54 17.18 -1.53
CA LEU A 358 -2.85 17.81 -1.72
C LEU A 358 -2.87 18.77 -2.91
N VAL A 359 -1.83 19.60 -3.06
CA VAL A 359 -1.69 20.54 -4.19
C VAL A 359 -1.54 19.76 -5.50
N GLY A 360 -0.72 18.71 -5.52
CA GLY A 360 -0.56 17.85 -6.69
C GLY A 360 -1.85 17.16 -7.08
N LEU A 361 -2.59 16.61 -6.11
CA LEU A 361 -3.90 15.98 -6.34
C LEU A 361 -4.93 17.00 -6.87
N ALA A 362 -5.02 18.18 -6.26
CA ALA A 362 -5.90 19.25 -6.73
C ALA A 362 -5.54 19.67 -8.16
N ALA A 363 -4.24 19.84 -8.46
CA ALA A 363 -3.77 20.16 -9.80
C ALA A 363 -4.16 19.07 -10.82
N CYS A 364 -4.00 17.80 -10.48
CA CYS A 364 -4.46 16.71 -11.34
C CYS A 364 -5.98 16.75 -11.55
N LEU A 365 -6.78 16.90 -10.48
CA LEU A 365 -8.24 16.93 -10.54
C LEU A 365 -8.77 18.07 -11.41
N PHE A 366 -8.30 19.29 -11.18
CA PHE A 366 -8.70 20.47 -11.97
C PHE A 366 -8.31 20.31 -13.44
N GLY A 367 -7.10 19.84 -13.69
CA GLY A 367 -6.57 19.65 -15.03
C GLY A 367 -7.32 18.59 -15.83
N LEU A 368 -7.59 17.44 -15.20
CA LEU A 368 -8.38 16.37 -15.80
C LEU A 368 -9.82 16.79 -16.07
N GLY A 369 -10.43 17.51 -15.12
CA GLY A 369 -11.75 18.10 -15.29
C GLY A 369 -11.82 19.04 -16.49
N ALA A 370 -10.84 19.93 -16.63
CA ALA A 370 -10.76 20.86 -17.74
C ALA A 370 -10.55 20.12 -19.09
N LEU A 371 -9.66 19.12 -19.13
CA LEU A 371 -9.43 18.28 -20.31
C LEU A 371 -10.69 17.55 -20.77
N THR A 372 -11.39 16.92 -19.84
CA THR A 372 -12.58 16.10 -20.14
C THR A 372 -13.75 16.94 -20.62
N LEU A 373 -14.00 18.10 -19.99
CA LEU A 373 -15.00 19.05 -20.45
C LEU A 373 -14.70 19.58 -21.86
N ALA A 374 -13.43 19.87 -22.16
CA ALA A 374 -13.02 20.31 -23.49
C ALA A 374 -13.27 19.23 -24.56
N LEU A 375 -13.05 17.95 -24.23
CA LEU A 375 -13.31 16.82 -25.14
C LEU A 375 -14.80 16.55 -25.36
N LEU A 376 -15.62 16.63 -24.29
CA LEU A 376 -17.06 16.40 -24.39
C LEU A 376 -17.75 17.46 -25.26
N GLN A 377 -17.32 18.72 -25.18
CA GLN A 377 -17.92 19.81 -25.95
C GLN A 377 -17.49 19.83 -27.42
N ALA A 378 -16.27 19.37 -27.73
CA ALA A 378 -15.84 19.18 -29.11
C ALA A 378 -16.76 18.19 -29.86
N ARG A 379 -17.32 17.19 -29.15
CA ARG A 379 -18.28 16.23 -29.71
C ARG A 379 -19.69 16.79 -29.89
N SER A 380 -20.12 17.74 -29.05
CA SER A 380 -21.44 18.37 -29.20
C SER A 380 -21.50 19.41 -30.31
N ALA A 381 -20.38 20.06 -30.65
CA ALA A 381 -20.32 21.04 -31.74
C ALA A 381 -20.38 20.42 -33.14
N THR A 382 -20.21 19.11 -33.27
CA THR A 382 -20.18 18.38 -34.55
C THR A 382 -21.48 17.63 -34.87
N ARG A 383 -22.53 17.74 -34.04
CA ARG A 383 -23.86 17.21 -34.38
C ARG A 383 -24.65 18.30 -35.13
N PRO A 384 -24.92 18.16 -36.45
CA PRO A 384 -25.92 19.00 -37.10
C PRO A 384 -27.31 18.70 -36.52
N ALA A 385 -28.14 19.73 -36.44
CA ALA A 385 -29.51 19.66 -35.92
C ALA A 385 -30.42 18.78 -36.77
#